data_AF-A0AAU6L757-F1
#
_entry.id   AF-A0AAU6L757-F1
#
_cell.length_a   1.000
_cell.length_b   1.000
_cell.length_c   1.000
_cell.angle_alpha   90.00
_cell.angle_beta   90.00
_cell.angle_gamma   90.00
#
_symmetry.space_group_name_H-M   'P 1'
#
loop_
_entity.id
_entity.type
_entity.pdbx_description
1 polymer ?
#
loop_
_entity_poly.entity_id
_entity_poly.type
_entity_poly.pdbx_seq_one_letter_code
_entity_poly.pdbx_strand_id
1 'polypeptide(L)'
;MRRRFLLAASAAATAFTATLSLAATAPAASAGTGGDEHEPWVVRSAAQRTDAKAFRSLCGEQKEGRPERRTFPLFGHKKGFTAVQDFQRQDPDGTVYWGGHDPKNPENTISVSAIGACTEGPVTLSGVITIGFRQYAYQPLAERPGWYELQEIDSLALPPSGIGVDTVNVPAKKPHKPHHPHKPHKPGLRAATPNDPAAIDIVVAYTPATVAVMGSVQAVQSRISYGVNQLNRALATDNVPASVHVVHTYQTAATGVPNENVNTLLSMISNPANTVLGATAAARRNQYGGDLVALLAAVPFEDSSGAASLPDPGPTATTDSAAFSVTSIGSVTAWENLAHEIGHNFGMKHDRATVISQGGATPAGTFNYGWVTPNGQHRTLMAYSTACPQACNVVNSYSTPDRTWNGQILGNAQNNNAAVALQNADTLAGYRASLVTNRRSLTLLHDPVGAGTVRVSEYGPYDPGTQVTVTAVPNPGFQFDAWAVDGIELEGNNPNYQLTMNANRTINALFVPIPQP
;
A
#
# COMPACT_ATOMS: atom_id res chain seq x y z
N MET A 1 63.71 -31.98 -33.82
CA MET A 1 64.36 -33.02 -32.98
C MET A 1 63.30 -34.03 -32.56
N ARG A 2 63.51 -35.32 -32.90
CA ARG A 2 62.93 -36.55 -32.31
C ARG A 2 61.38 -36.74 -32.43
N ARG A 3 60.93 -37.62 -33.33
CA ARG A 3 60.57 -39.07 -33.13
C ARG A 3 59.15 -39.20 -32.52
N ARG A 4 58.24 -40.13 -32.87
CA ARG A 4 58.10 -41.20 -33.89
C ARG A 4 56.74 -41.91 -33.56
N PHE A 5 56.04 -42.45 -34.58
CA PHE A 5 55.04 -43.56 -34.60
C PHE A 5 53.74 -43.46 -33.74
N LEU A 6 52.53 -43.44 -34.34
CA LEU A 6 51.69 -44.56 -34.85
C LEU A 6 51.19 -45.50 -33.74
N LEU A 7 49.87 -45.56 -33.53
CA LEU A 7 49.04 -46.77 -33.66
C LEU A 7 47.54 -46.46 -33.51
N ALA A 8 46.75 -47.09 -34.37
CA ALA A 8 45.30 -47.12 -34.34
C ALA A 8 44.78 -48.18 -33.36
N ALA A 9 43.61 -47.95 -32.74
CA ALA A 9 42.68 -49.01 -32.37
C ALA A 9 41.28 -48.44 -32.07
N SER A 10 40.30 -49.05 -32.74
CA SER A 10 38.85 -48.97 -32.57
C SER A 10 38.34 -49.56 -31.25
N ALA A 11 37.28 -48.97 -30.67
CA ALA A 11 36.27 -49.61 -29.82
C ALA A 11 35.20 -48.55 -29.50
N ALA A 12 33.95 -48.69 -29.94
CA ALA A 12 32.89 -49.51 -29.34
C ALA A 12 31.80 -48.56 -28.82
N ALA A 13 30.64 -48.61 -29.47
CA ALA A 13 29.42 -48.01 -28.99
C ALA A 13 29.02 -48.68 -27.66
N THR A 14 28.70 -47.88 -26.66
CA THR A 14 27.90 -48.33 -25.52
C THR A 14 26.90 -47.23 -25.21
N ALA A 15 25.65 -47.51 -25.57
CA ALA A 15 24.51 -46.70 -25.20
C ALA A 15 24.32 -46.79 -23.68
N PHE A 16 24.44 -45.66 -23.00
CA PHE A 16 23.87 -45.51 -21.66
C PHE A 16 22.53 -44.80 -21.82
N THR A 17 21.46 -45.60 -21.71
CA THR A 17 20.09 -45.14 -21.49
C THR A 17 20.02 -44.51 -20.10
N ALA A 18 20.23 -43.19 -20.03
CA ALA A 18 19.75 -42.41 -18.90
C ALA A 18 18.25 -42.17 -19.14
N THR A 19 17.42 -42.92 -18.43
CA THR A 19 16.00 -42.61 -18.26
C THR A 19 15.90 -41.27 -17.54
N LEU A 20 15.81 -40.17 -18.29
CA LEU A 20 15.20 -38.95 -17.78
C LEU A 20 13.75 -39.30 -17.49
N SER A 21 13.41 -39.41 -16.21
CA SER A 21 12.03 -39.28 -15.79
C SER A 21 11.57 -37.88 -16.19
N LEU A 22 10.81 -37.78 -17.28
CA LEU A 22 9.96 -36.63 -17.53
C LEU A 22 8.96 -36.59 -16.36
N ALA A 23 9.32 -35.86 -15.30
CA ALA A 23 8.30 -35.30 -14.43
C ALA A 23 7.51 -34.34 -15.32
N ALA A 24 6.27 -34.75 -15.63
CA ALA A 24 5.31 -33.90 -16.29
C ALA A 24 5.20 -32.60 -15.48
N THR A 25 5.82 -31.54 -15.99
CA THR A 25 5.56 -30.18 -15.55
C THR A 25 4.09 -29.91 -15.84
N ALA A 26 3.28 -29.87 -14.78
CA ALA A 26 1.98 -29.23 -14.85
C ALA A 26 2.16 -27.81 -15.42
N PRO A 27 1.30 -27.36 -16.34
CA PRO A 27 1.51 -26.09 -17.00
C PRO A 27 1.45 -24.96 -15.97
N ALA A 28 2.47 -24.10 -16.03
CA ALA A 28 2.48 -22.81 -15.38
C ALA A 28 1.22 -22.03 -15.80
N ALA A 29 0.57 -21.38 -14.83
CA ALA A 29 -0.44 -20.38 -15.10
C ALA A 29 0.11 -19.36 -16.12
N SER A 30 -0.74 -19.03 -17.07
CA SER A 30 -0.47 -18.45 -18.38
C SER A 30 0.45 -17.24 -18.38
N ALA A 31 1.68 -17.43 -18.88
CA ALA A 31 2.32 -16.46 -19.74
C ALA A 31 1.76 -16.66 -21.17
N GLY A 32 1.31 -15.57 -21.80
CA GLY A 32 0.45 -15.59 -22.97
C GLY A 32 0.87 -16.49 -24.14
N THR A 33 -0.10 -17.28 -24.60
CA THR A 33 -0.14 -17.83 -25.96
C THR A 33 -1.50 -17.48 -26.55
N GLY A 34 -1.51 -16.94 -27.77
CA GLY A 34 -2.67 -16.33 -28.42
C GLY A 34 -3.96 -17.14 -28.35
N GLY A 35 -4.95 -16.52 -27.71
CA GLY A 35 -6.37 -16.83 -27.66
C GLY A 35 -7.03 -15.65 -26.95
N ASP A 36 -8.02 -15.02 -27.57
CA ASP A 36 -8.76 -13.87 -27.05
C ASP A 36 -9.58 -14.24 -25.79
N GLU A 37 -8.94 -14.45 -24.65
CA GLU A 37 -9.61 -14.33 -23.35
C GLU A 37 -9.31 -12.95 -22.79
N HIS A 38 -10.07 -11.99 -23.31
CA HIS A 38 -10.09 -10.64 -22.79
C HIS A 38 -10.74 -10.67 -21.39
N GLU A 39 -9.97 -10.31 -20.36
CA GLU A 39 -10.51 -10.12 -19.02
C GLU A 39 -11.74 -9.21 -19.10
N PRO A 40 -12.93 -9.64 -18.62
CA PRO A 40 -14.19 -8.98 -18.94
C PRO A 40 -14.32 -7.56 -18.38
N TRP A 41 -13.47 -7.21 -17.40
CA TRP A 41 -13.40 -5.86 -16.82
C TRP A 41 -12.43 -4.93 -17.55
N VAL A 42 -11.54 -5.45 -18.40
CA VAL A 42 -10.65 -4.63 -19.21
C VAL A 42 -11.49 -4.10 -20.37
N VAL A 43 -11.57 -2.78 -20.52
CA VAL A 43 -12.28 -2.11 -21.62
C VAL A 43 -11.39 -2.02 -22.85
N ARG A 44 -10.11 -1.72 -22.60
CA ARG A 44 -9.05 -1.68 -23.62
C ARG A 44 -7.69 -1.72 -22.94
N SER A 45 -6.70 -2.19 -23.68
CA SER A 45 -5.31 -2.12 -23.25
C SER A 45 -4.39 -1.65 -24.37
N ALA A 46 -3.21 -1.15 -24.00
CA ALA A 46 -2.18 -0.74 -24.94
C ALA A 46 -0.80 -0.88 -24.30
N ALA A 47 0.08 -1.61 -24.95
CA ALA A 47 1.50 -1.63 -24.61
C ALA A 47 2.14 -0.29 -24.98
N GLN A 48 2.77 0.35 -24.00
CA GLN A 48 3.42 1.64 -24.14
C GLN A 48 4.85 1.54 -23.63
N ARG A 49 5.77 2.23 -24.31
CA ARG A 49 7.12 2.41 -23.81
C ARG A 49 7.11 3.48 -22.74
N THR A 50 7.79 3.25 -21.63
CA THR A 50 7.91 4.25 -20.58
C THR A 50 8.64 5.48 -21.09
N ASP A 51 8.02 6.65 -21.00
CA ASP A 51 8.69 7.91 -21.24
C ASP A 51 9.61 8.22 -20.05
N ALA A 52 10.86 7.76 -20.16
CA ALA A 52 11.87 7.99 -19.14
C ALA A 52 12.09 9.48 -18.84
N LYS A 53 11.73 10.42 -19.73
CA LYS A 53 11.81 11.87 -19.46
C LYS A 53 10.64 12.35 -18.61
N ALA A 54 9.42 11.89 -18.91
CA ALA A 54 8.23 12.20 -18.11
C ALA A 54 8.41 11.75 -16.65
N PHE A 55 8.91 10.53 -16.42
CA PHE A 55 9.11 10.01 -15.07
C PHE A 55 10.41 10.48 -14.42
N ARG A 56 11.48 10.78 -15.18
CA ARG A 56 12.69 11.44 -14.62
C ARG A 56 12.38 12.77 -13.95
N SER A 57 11.40 13.51 -14.46
CA SER A 57 11.01 14.78 -13.87
C SER A 57 10.37 14.64 -12.48
N LEU A 58 9.96 13.43 -12.06
CA LEU A 58 9.50 13.14 -10.70
C LEU A 58 10.66 13.11 -9.68
N CYS A 59 11.90 12.97 -10.15
CA CYS A 59 13.10 12.82 -9.32
C CYS A 59 13.80 14.15 -9.02
N GLY A 60 13.35 15.27 -9.61
CA GLY A 60 14.00 16.56 -9.41
C GLY A 60 13.67 17.17 -8.06
N GLU A 61 14.60 17.95 -7.50
CA GLU A 61 14.29 18.86 -6.38
C GLU A 61 13.16 19.80 -6.80
N GLN A 62 12.05 19.77 -6.07
CA GLN A 62 10.90 20.63 -6.35
C GLN A 62 10.86 21.79 -5.37
N LYS A 63 10.24 22.88 -5.81
CA LYS A 63 10.13 24.12 -5.03
C LYS A 63 8.98 24.01 -4.05
N GLU A 64 9.21 24.45 -2.81
CA GLU A 64 8.12 24.68 -1.87
C GLU A 64 7.18 25.78 -2.37
N GLY A 65 5.91 25.72 -1.98
CA GLY A 65 4.91 26.69 -2.42
C GLY A 65 3.64 26.04 -2.93
N ARG A 66 3.19 26.48 -4.11
CA ARG A 66 1.97 25.94 -4.72
C ARG A 66 2.24 24.51 -5.22
N PRO A 67 1.38 23.52 -4.90
CA PRO A 67 1.55 22.17 -5.41
C PRO A 67 1.64 22.11 -6.94
N GLU A 68 2.62 21.36 -7.45
CA GLU A 68 2.87 21.21 -8.88
C GLU A 68 1.67 20.58 -9.59
N ARG A 69 1.40 21.01 -10.82
CA ARG A 69 0.45 20.36 -11.73
C ARG A 69 1.17 19.52 -12.76
N ARG A 70 0.69 18.29 -12.95
CA ARG A 70 1.30 17.34 -13.88
C ARG A 70 0.24 16.63 -14.70
N THR A 71 0.52 16.43 -15.99
CA THR A 71 -0.37 15.72 -16.90
C THR A 71 0.22 14.35 -17.23
N PHE A 72 -0.56 13.30 -16.97
CA PHE A 72 -0.22 11.91 -17.27
C PHE A 72 -0.92 11.48 -18.55
N PRO A 73 -0.19 11.01 -19.57
CA PRO A 73 -0.81 10.54 -20.81
C PRO A 73 -1.64 9.28 -20.54
N LEU A 74 -2.79 9.23 -21.20
CA LEU A 74 -3.63 8.04 -21.32
C LEU A 74 -3.59 7.54 -22.77
N PHE A 75 -4.52 6.66 -23.17
CA PHE A 75 -4.65 6.16 -24.54
C PHE A 75 -4.83 7.28 -25.58
N GLY A 76 -3.85 7.49 -26.47
CA GLY A 76 -3.99 8.17 -27.78
C GLY A 76 -4.59 9.59 -27.84
N HIS A 77 -5.06 10.17 -26.73
CA HIS A 77 -5.76 11.45 -26.67
C HIS A 77 -4.84 12.55 -26.11
N LYS A 78 -4.93 13.74 -26.72
CA LYS A 78 -4.07 14.91 -26.44
C LYS A 78 -4.21 15.54 -25.04
N LYS A 79 -5.14 15.11 -24.18
CA LYS A 79 -5.46 15.84 -22.93
C LYS A 79 -5.00 15.16 -21.62
N GLY A 80 -4.74 13.84 -21.62
CA GLY A 80 -4.24 13.11 -20.43
C GLY A 80 -5.09 13.32 -19.15
N PHE A 81 -4.57 12.88 -18.01
CA PHE A 81 -5.10 13.19 -16.68
C PHE A 81 -4.22 14.25 -16.02
N THR A 82 -4.77 15.42 -15.69
CA THR A 82 -4.00 16.49 -15.04
C THR A 82 -4.29 16.50 -13.55
N ALA A 83 -3.26 16.25 -12.75
CA ALA A 83 -3.34 16.21 -11.30
C ALA A 83 -2.53 17.34 -10.66
N VAL A 84 -3.01 17.83 -9.51
CA VAL A 84 -2.18 18.55 -8.55
C VAL A 84 -1.51 17.55 -7.61
N GLN A 85 -0.24 17.79 -7.27
CA GLN A 85 0.50 16.92 -6.39
C GLN A 85 -0.07 16.95 -4.96
N ASP A 86 -0.25 15.76 -4.39
CA ASP A 86 -0.52 15.57 -2.97
C ASP A 86 0.77 15.24 -2.23
N PHE A 87 1.50 14.24 -2.74
CA PHE A 87 2.65 13.66 -2.05
C PHE A 87 3.68 13.16 -3.04
N GLN A 88 4.97 13.26 -2.69
CA GLN A 88 6.05 12.62 -3.42
C GLN A 88 7.14 12.18 -2.45
N ARG A 89 7.64 10.95 -2.62
CA ARG A 89 8.76 10.41 -1.86
C ARG A 89 9.69 9.66 -2.79
N GLN A 90 10.98 9.79 -2.54
CA GLN A 90 11.99 8.97 -3.19
C GLN A 90 12.61 8.03 -2.15
N ASP A 91 12.49 6.74 -2.41
CA ASP A 91 13.03 5.66 -1.59
C ASP A 91 14.54 5.49 -1.89
N PRO A 92 15.35 4.94 -0.95
CA PRO A 92 16.79 4.76 -1.14
C PRO A 92 17.21 3.88 -2.33
N ASP A 93 16.32 3.00 -2.80
CA ASP A 93 16.54 2.16 -3.98
C ASP A 93 16.29 2.90 -5.31
N GLY A 94 15.96 4.19 -5.25
CA GLY A 94 15.66 5.03 -6.41
C GLY A 94 14.22 4.93 -6.90
N THR A 95 13.34 4.23 -6.17
CA THR A 95 11.90 4.26 -6.42
C THR A 95 11.36 5.64 -6.05
N VAL A 96 10.57 6.25 -6.94
CA VAL A 96 9.81 7.46 -6.65
C VAL A 96 8.32 7.14 -6.64
N TYR A 97 7.66 7.45 -5.53
CA TYR A 97 6.21 7.49 -5.46
C TYR A 97 5.73 8.93 -5.68
N TRP A 98 4.68 9.10 -6.48
CA TRP A 98 4.00 10.37 -6.70
C TRP A 98 2.50 10.14 -6.65
N GLY A 99 1.82 10.91 -5.79
CA GLY A 99 0.38 10.89 -5.62
C GLY A 99 -0.23 12.27 -5.87
N GLY A 100 -1.44 12.31 -6.40
CA GLY A 100 -2.16 13.56 -6.67
C GLY A 100 -3.64 13.35 -6.96
N HIS A 101 -4.33 14.46 -7.18
CA HIS A 101 -5.76 14.47 -7.49
C HIS A 101 -6.13 15.46 -8.59
N ASP A 102 -7.29 15.26 -9.22
CA ASP A 102 -7.84 16.22 -10.17
C ASP A 102 -8.25 17.50 -9.41
N PRO A 103 -7.74 18.68 -9.79
CA PRO A 103 -8.01 19.93 -9.10
C PRO A 103 -9.48 20.38 -9.12
N LYS A 104 -10.32 19.80 -9.99
CA LYS A 104 -11.76 20.06 -10.07
C LYS A 104 -12.59 18.98 -9.40
N ASN A 105 -12.07 17.76 -9.33
CA ASN A 105 -12.74 16.63 -8.69
C ASN A 105 -11.72 15.82 -7.88
N PRO A 106 -11.45 16.20 -6.62
CA PRO A 106 -10.41 15.57 -5.79
C PRO A 106 -10.58 14.07 -5.53
N GLU A 107 -11.75 13.50 -5.84
CA GLU A 107 -12.00 12.06 -5.78
C GLU A 107 -11.40 11.30 -6.96
N ASN A 108 -11.18 11.99 -8.08
CA ASN A 108 -10.38 11.47 -9.16
C ASN A 108 -8.91 11.62 -8.78
N THR A 109 -8.19 10.51 -8.72
CA THR A 109 -6.86 10.46 -8.12
C THR A 109 -5.88 9.77 -9.04
N ILE A 110 -4.60 9.99 -8.78
CA ILE A 110 -3.52 9.22 -9.37
C ILE A 110 -2.52 8.88 -8.28
N SER A 111 -2.06 7.64 -8.30
CA SER A 111 -0.95 7.17 -7.50
C SER A 111 -0.05 6.33 -8.39
N VAL A 112 1.22 6.72 -8.49
CA VAL A 112 2.20 6.02 -9.32
C VAL A 112 3.52 5.88 -8.59
N SER A 113 4.08 4.69 -8.65
CA SER A 113 5.43 4.37 -8.25
C SER A 113 6.25 4.06 -9.51
N ALA A 114 7.47 4.58 -9.56
CA ALA A 114 8.40 4.41 -10.65
C ALA A 114 9.80 4.10 -10.11
N ILE A 115 10.37 2.96 -10.49
CA ILE A 115 11.76 2.60 -10.17
C ILE A 115 12.62 2.66 -11.43
N GLY A 116 13.89 3.06 -11.28
CA GLY A 116 14.82 3.29 -12.40
C GLY A 116 14.66 4.66 -13.06
N ALA A 117 13.58 5.41 -12.74
CA ALA A 117 13.37 6.78 -13.22
C ALA A 117 14.50 7.72 -12.76
N CYS A 118 15.02 7.54 -11.55
CA CYS A 118 16.02 8.43 -10.96
C CYS A 118 17.48 7.95 -11.13
N THR A 119 17.71 6.76 -11.68
CA THR A 119 19.01 6.07 -11.66
C THR A 119 19.50 5.60 -13.04
N GLU A 120 19.02 6.22 -14.13
CA GLU A 120 19.38 5.91 -15.52
C GLU A 120 19.11 4.45 -15.97
N GLY A 121 18.09 3.81 -15.40
CA GLY A 121 17.65 2.45 -15.77
C GLY A 121 16.38 2.42 -16.64
N PRO A 122 15.99 1.23 -17.15
CA PRO A 122 14.64 1.05 -17.68
C PRO A 122 13.62 1.36 -16.58
N VAL A 123 12.64 2.21 -16.88
CA VAL A 123 11.66 2.63 -15.89
C VAL A 123 10.56 1.59 -15.79
N THR A 124 10.41 1.02 -14.60
CA THR A 124 9.31 0.11 -14.25
C THR A 124 8.27 0.89 -13.45
N LEU A 125 7.00 0.79 -13.88
CA LEU A 125 5.89 1.56 -13.32
C LEU A 125 4.85 0.66 -12.69
N SER A 126 4.32 1.06 -11.54
CA SER A 126 3.10 0.52 -10.97
C SER A 126 2.23 1.66 -10.48
N GLY A 127 0.96 1.68 -10.83
CA GLY A 127 0.08 2.75 -10.40
C GLY A 127 -1.31 2.66 -10.99
N VAL A 128 -2.20 3.51 -10.49
CA VAL A 128 -3.58 3.62 -10.96
C VAL A 128 -3.97 5.09 -11.03
N ILE A 129 -4.65 5.48 -12.11
CA ILE A 129 -5.47 6.68 -12.15
C ILE A 129 -6.93 6.26 -11.98
N THR A 130 -7.64 6.85 -11.04
CA THR A 130 -9.06 6.60 -10.80
C THR A 130 -9.87 7.80 -11.27
N ILE A 131 -10.85 7.58 -12.16
CA ILE A 131 -11.79 8.59 -12.67
C ILE A 131 -13.20 8.02 -12.55
N GLY A 132 -13.91 8.39 -11.48
CA GLY A 132 -15.20 7.78 -11.14
C GLY A 132 -15.08 6.25 -11.00
N PHE A 133 -15.74 5.51 -11.90
CA PHE A 133 -15.73 4.04 -11.96
C PHE A 133 -14.77 3.47 -13.02
N ARG A 134 -13.87 4.30 -13.54
CA ARG A 134 -12.81 3.87 -14.47
C ARG A 134 -11.48 3.91 -13.75
N GLN A 135 -10.71 2.83 -13.88
CA GLN A 135 -9.32 2.78 -13.45
C GLN A 135 -8.41 2.68 -14.67
N TYR A 136 -7.30 3.40 -14.65
CA TYR A 136 -6.23 3.29 -15.64
C TYR A 136 -4.99 2.73 -14.95
N ALA A 137 -4.79 1.43 -15.09
CA ALA A 137 -3.72 0.72 -14.39
C ALA A 137 -2.44 0.68 -15.25
N TYR A 138 -1.31 1.02 -14.63
CA TYR A 138 0.03 0.85 -15.19
C TYR A 138 0.56 -0.52 -14.75
N GLN A 139 0.59 -1.49 -15.67
CA GLN A 139 1.11 -2.83 -15.40
C GLN A 139 2.47 -3.02 -16.07
N PRO A 140 3.55 -3.34 -15.33
CA PRO A 140 4.82 -3.74 -15.95
C PRO A 140 4.62 -4.89 -16.93
N LEU A 141 5.21 -4.80 -18.13
CA LEU A 141 5.22 -5.92 -19.05
C LEU A 141 6.38 -6.86 -18.73
N ALA A 142 6.05 -8.10 -18.36
CA ALA A 142 7.04 -9.15 -18.18
C ALA A 142 7.92 -9.28 -19.43
N GLU A 143 9.22 -9.53 -19.21
CA GLU A 143 10.22 -9.73 -20.27
C GLU A 143 10.49 -8.52 -21.20
N ARG A 144 9.82 -7.38 -20.98
CA ARG A 144 10.04 -6.14 -21.76
C ARG A 144 10.38 -4.95 -20.85
N PRO A 145 11.61 -4.86 -20.33
CA PRO A 145 12.04 -3.75 -19.47
C PRO A 145 11.77 -2.38 -20.10
N GLY A 146 11.23 -1.44 -19.33
CA GLY A 146 10.88 -0.10 -19.81
C GLY A 146 9.61 -0.05 -20.67
N TRP A 147 8.78 -1.09 -20.63
CA TRP A 147 7.43 -1.11 -21.18
C TRP A 147 6.41 -1.43 -20.09
N TYR A 148 5.23 -0.86 -20.25
CA TYR A 148 4.06 -1.16 -19.44
C TYR A 148 2.84 -1.36 -20.33
N GLU A 149 1.88 -2.13 -19.86
CA GLU A 149 0.54 -2.14 -20.41
C GLU A 149 -0.30 -1.12 -19.64
N LEU A 150 -0.88 -0.16 -20.36
CA LEU A 150 -1.94 0.67 -19.81
C LEU A 150 -3.26 -0.05 -20.05
N GLN A 151 -4.00 -0.33 -18.98
CA GLN A 151 -5.32 -0.95 -19.06
C GLN A 151 -6.37 0.05 -18.57
N GLU A 152 -7.43 0.25 -19.35
CA GLU A 152 -8.66 0.87 -18.87
C GLU A 152 -9.55 -0.22 -18.30
N ILE A 153 -9.88 -0.11 -17.02
CA ILE A 153 -10.65 -1.10 -16.27
C ILE A 153 -11.99 -0.48 -15.87
N ASP A 154 -13.08 -1.22 -16.12
CA ASP A 154 -14.36 -0.99 -15.49
C ASP A 154 -14.33 -1.53 -14.06
N SER A 155 -14.24 -0.65 -13.07
CA SER A 155 -14.14 -1.09 -11.68
C SER A 155 -15.40 -1.80 -11.19
N LEU A 156 -16.55 -1.58 -11.85
CA LEU A 156 -17.80 -2.25 -11.49
C LEU A 156 -17.93 -3.65 -12.12
N ALA A 157 -17.12 -3.96 -13.14
CA ALA A 157 -17.06 -5.28 -13.76
C ALA A 157 -15.96 -6.17 -13.16
N LEU A 158 -15.14 -5.65 -12.25
CA LEU A 158 -14.19 -6.45 -11.49
C LEU A 158 -14.93 -7.58 -10.76
N PRO A 159 -14.33 -8.78 -10.65
CA PRO A 159 -14.92 -9.84 -9.87
C PRO A 159 -15.08 -9.40 -8.42
N PRO A 160 -15.97 -10.04 -7.64
CA PRO A 160 -16.04 -9.78 -6.21
C PRO A 160 -14.66 -9.93 -5.56
N SER A 161 -14.29 -9.01 -4.68
CA SER A 161 -13.07 -9.16 -3.89
C SER A 161 -13.22 -10.40 -3.00
N GLY A 162 -12.40 -11.42 -3.21
CA GLY A 162 -12.37 -12.64 -2.38
C GLY A 162 -13.57 -13.56 -2.57
N ILE A 163 -13.71 -14.21 -3.73
CA ILE A 163 -14.68 -15.30 -3.90
C ILE A 163 -14.29 -16.52 -3.04
N GLY A 164 -13.00 -16.68 -2.70
CA GLY A 164 -12.54 -17.63 -1.69
C GLY A 164 -12.52 -17.08 -0.26
N VAL A 165 -12.20 -17.96 0.69
CA VAL A 165 -12.10 -17.64 2.11
C VAL A 165 -10.87 -16.77 2.40
N ASP A 166 -11.01 -15.46 2.22
CA ASP A 166 -10.16 -14.46 2.86
C ASP A 166 -10.38 -14.58 4.38
N THR A 167 -9.51 -15.36 5.03
CA THR A 167 -9.66 -15.66 6.46
C THR A 167 -8.85 -14.70 7.31
N VAL A 168 -9.48 -14.23 8.38
CA VAL A 168 -8.76 -13.64 9.51
C VAL A 168 -8.39 -14.72 10.50
N ASN A 169 -7.10 -14.81 10.85
CA ASN A 169 -6.67 -15.67 11.94
C ASN A 169 -6.71 -14.89 13.25
N VAL A 170 -7.65 -15.22 14.14
CA VAL A 170 -7.70 -14.66 15.49
C VAL A 170 -6.71 -15.43 16.37
N PRO A 171 -5.61 -14.80 16.85
CA PRO A 171 -4.63 -15.48 17.68
C PRO A 171 -5.29 -16.08 18.93
N ALA A 172 -4.88 -17.29 19.31
CA ALA A 172 -5.36 -17.92 20.53
C ALA A 172 -5.04 -17.03 21.75
N LYS A 173 -6.00 -16.84 22.67
CA LYS A 173 -5.89 -16.01 23.89
C LYS A 173 -4.79 -16.41 24.88
N LYS A 174 -3.97 -17.42 24.59
CA LYS A 174 -2.93 -17.88 25.52
C LYS A 174 -1.76 -16.90 25.50
N PRO A 175 -1.28 -16.42 26.66
CA PRO A 175 -0.08 -15.60 26.70
C PRO A 175 1.10 -16.44 26.19
N HIS A 176 1.57 -16.14 24.98
CA HIS A 176 2.82 -16.70 24.51
C HIS A 176 3.92 -16.12 25.41
N LYS A 177 4.65 -16.97 26.12
CA LYS A 177 5.86 -16.53 26.81
C LYS A 177 6.82 -15.99 25.74
N PRO A 178 7.38 -14.78 25.90
CA PRO A 178 8.34 -14.25 24.94
C PRO A 178 9.53 -15.22 24.86
N HIS A 179 9.72 -15.82 23.68
CA HIS A 179 10.79 -16.82 23.47
C HIS A 179 12.16 -16.19 23.17
N HIS A 180 12.32 -14.87 23.31
CA HIS A 180 13.60 -14.18 23.09
C HIS A 180 13.81 -13.03 24.09
N PRO A 181 15.07 -12.68 24.42
CA PRO A 181 15.40 -11.56 25.29
C PRO A 181 15.24 -10.22 24.53
N HIS A 182 14.08 -9.98 23.93
CA HIS A 182 13.73 -8.64 23.50
C HIS A 182 13.15 -7.95 24.73
N LYS A 183 13.83 -6.92 25.24
CA LYS A 183 13.20 -6.00 26.19
C LYS A 183 12.00 -5.42 25.43
N PRO A 184 10.74 -5.68 25.86
CA PRO A 184 9.63 -4.93 25.33
C PRO A 184 9.99 -3.46 25.53
N HIS A 185 9.96 -2.66 24.46
CA HIS A 185 9.90 -1.24 24.68
C HIS A 185 8.67 -1.02 25.56
N LYS A 186 8.79 -0.27 26.66
CA LYS A 186 7.59 0.14 27.39
C LYS A 186 6.72 0.86 26.34
N PRO A 187 5.53 0.37 25.99
CA PRO A 187 4.64 1.16 25.17
C PRO A 187 4.43 2.44 25.95
N GLY A 188 4.89 3.55 25.41
CA GLY A 188 4.34 4.82 25.83
C GLY A 188 2.86 4.72 25.50
N LEU A 189 2.00 4.71 26.51
CA LEU A 189 0.56 4.92 26.41
C LEU A 189 0.28 6.36 25.90
N ARG A 190 1.02 6.83 24.90
CA ARG A 190 0.70 8.08 24.22
C ARG A 190 -0.40 7.74 23.21
N ALA A 191 -1.19 8.75 22.91
CA ALA A 191 -2.08 8.69 21.76
C ALA A 191 -1.37 9.40 20.61
N ALA A 192 -1.36 8.78 19.45
CA ALA A 192 -0.78 9.37 18.26
C ALA A 192 -1.52 10.68 17.94
N THR A 193 -0.77 11.71 17.56
CA THR A 193 -1.32 13.03 17.22
C THR A 193 -0.79 13.49 15.88
N PRO A 194 -1.45 14.43 15.18
CA PRO A 194 -0.90 14.98 13.93
C PRO A 194 0.54 15.51 14.03
N ASN A 195 0.97 15.99 15.22
CA ASN A 195 2.32 16.51 15.47
C ASN A 195 3.32 15.47 15.98
N ASP A 196 2.81 14.30 16.35
CA ASP A 196 3.61 13.15 16.81
C ASP A 196 2.87 11.88 16.35
N PRO A 197 2.85 11.60 15.04
CA PRO A 197 2.15 10.44 14.50
C PRO A 197 2.84 9.13 14.92
N ALA A 198 2.08 8.02 14.88
CA ALA A 198 2.63 6.69 15.05
C ALA A 198 3.44 6.28 13.82
N ALA A 199 4.69 5.85 14.01
CA ALA A 199 5.58 5.40 12.94
C ALA A 199 5.68 3.87 12.98
N ILE A 200 5.02 3.19 12.04
CA ILE A 200 4.95 1.72 12.01
C ILE A 200 5.94 1.22 10.97
N ASP A 201 6.96 0.49 11.41
CA ASP A 201 7.98 -0.07 10.52
C ASP A 201 7.51 -1.44 9.97
N ILE A 202 7.56 -1.63 8.65
CA ILE A 202 7.15 -2.89 8.01
C ILE A 202 8.29 -3.54 7.23
N VAL A 203 8.42 -4.86 7.41
CA VAL A 203 9.23 -5.71 6.54
C VAL A 203 8.32 -6.39 5.54
N VAL A 204 8.61 -6.25 4.25
CA VAL A 204 7.77 -6.82 3.19
C VAL A 204 8.51 -7.95 2.47
N ALA A 205 8.03 -9.16 2.65
CA ALA A 205 8.48 -10.35 1.93
C ALA A 205 7.70 -10.49 0.61
N TYR A 206 8.28 -11.16 -0.38
CA TYR A 206 7.58 -11.54 -1.61
C TYR A 206 8.09 -12.86 -2.17
N THR A 207 7.22 -13.62 -2.81
CA THR A 207 7.55 -14.98 -3.28
C THR A 207 8.27 -14.98 -4.64
N PRO A 208 9.04 -16.02 -4.99
CA PRO A 208 9.57 -16.16 -6.34
C PRO A 208 8.48 -16.18 -7.44
N ALA A 209 7.31 -16.73 -7.13
CA ALA A 209 6.16 -16.71 -8.05
C ALA A 209 5.67 -15.27 -8.30
N THR A 210 5.68 -14.42 -7.26
CA THR A 210 5.36 -12.99 -7.40
C THR A 210 6.31 -12.29 -8.36
N VAL A 211 7.62 -12.60 -8.30
CA VAL A 211 8.62 -12.05 -9.23
C VAL A 211 8.37 -12.54 -10.66
N ALA A 212 7.98 -13.80 -10.83
CA ALA A 212 7.66 -14.37 -12.15
C ALA A 212 6.44 -13.67 -12.78
N VAL A 213 5.35 -13.50 -12.02
CA VAL A 213 4.13 -12.81 -12.49
C VAL A 213 4.41 -11.34 -12.83
N MET A 214 5.17 -10.65 -11.98
CA MET A 214 5.51 -9.23 -12.19
C MET A 214 6.67 -9.02 -13.19
N GLY A 215 7.34 -10.10 -13.61
CA GLY A 215 8.46 -10.11 -14.55
C GLY A 215 9.81 -9.62 -14.00
N SER A 216 9.86 -8.97 -12.82
CA SER A 216 11.13 -8.52 -12.21
C SER A 216 10.98 -8.17 -10.73
N VAL A 217 12.10 -8.17 -9.99
CA VAL A 217 12.14 -7.71 -8.59
C VAL A 217 11.76 -6.24 -8.48
N GLN A 218 12.22 -5.41 -9.42
CA GLN A 218 11.92 -3.98 -9.48
C GLN A 218 10.42 -3.72 -9.63
N ALA A 219 9.72 -4.54 -10.41
CA ALA A 219 8.26 -4.46 -10.55
C ALA A 219 7.55 -4.78 -9.23
N VAL A 220 8.03 -5.78 -8.49
CA VAL A 220 7.49 -6.10 -7.16
C VAL A 220 7.76 -4.96 -6.17
N GLN A 221 8.98 -4.41 -6.12
CA GLN A 221 9.33 -3.28 -5.26
C GLN A 221 8.50 -2.03 -5.55
N SER A 222 8.29 -1.72 -6.82
CA SER A 222 7.41 -0.62 -7.22
C SER A 222 5.95 -0.86 -6.81
N ARG A 223 5.46 -2.11 -6.83
CA ARG A 223 4.12 -2.45 -6.36
C ARG A 223 3.99 -2.36 -4.84
N ILE A 224 5.04 -2.76 -4.10
CA ILE A 224 5.12 -2.60 -2.64
C ILE A 224 5.05 -1.11 -2.28
N SER A 225 5.86 -0.26 -2.93
CA SER A 225 5.87 1.18 -2.67
C SER A 225 4.50 1.80 -2.99
N TYR A 226 3.87 1.44 -4.11
CA TYR A 226 2.48 1.83 -4.40
C TYR A 226 1.53 1.45 -3.24
N GLY A 227 1.48 0.18 -2.85
CA GLY A 227 0.49 -0.30 -1.88
C GLY A 227 0.65 0.33 -0.49
N VAL A 228 1.88 0.50 0.00
CA VAL A 228 2.13 1.12 1.31
C VAL A 228 1.78 2.61 1.30
N ASN A 229 2.03 3.31 0.20
CA ASN A 229 1.60 4.72 0.09
C ASN A 229 0.08 4.84 -0.03
N GLN A 230 -0.61 3.90 -0.68
CA GLN A 230 -2.08 3.87 -0.68
C GLN A 230 -2.65 3.68 0.73
N LEU A 231 -2.02 2.83 1.55
CA LEU A 231 -2.35 2.69 2.97
C LEU A 231 -2.12 4.00 3.74
N ASN A 232 -0.97 4.64 3.59
CA ASN A 232 -0.66 5.91 4.27
C ASN A 232 -1.62 7.03 3.86
N ARG A 233 -1.99 7.09 2.58
CA ARG A 233 -3.01 7.99 2.06
C ARG A 233 -4.37 7.74 2.71
N ALA A 234 -4.78 6.48 2.90
CA ALA A 234 -6.02 6.14 3.61
C ALA A 234 -6.00 6.59 5.07
N LEU A 235 -4.91 6.29 5.80
CA LEU A 235 -4.73 6.70 7.19
C LEU A 235 -4.81 8.24 7.34
N ALA A 236 -4.09 8.98 6.49
CA ALA A 236 -4.12 10.45 6.51
C ALA A 236 -5.48 11.02 6.10
N THR A 237 -6.09 10.41 5.08
CA THR A 237 -7.46 10.71 4.66
C THR A 237 -8.41 10.60 5.84
N ASP A 238 -8.36 9.51 6.61
CA ASP A 238 -9.32 9.25 7.68
C ASP A 238 -8.91 9.84 9.04
N ASN A 239 -7.98 10.80 9.03
CA ASN A 239 -7.45 11.49 10.22
C ASN A 239 -6.88 10.53 11.28
N VAL A 240 -6.26 9.44 10.83
CA VAL A 240 -5.46 8.54 11.67
C VAL A 240 -4.01 9.01 11.59
N PRO A 241 -3.45 9.64 12.65
CA PRO A 241 -2.10 10.18 12.66
C PRO A 241 -1.08 9.03 12.79
N ALA A 242 -0.95 8.26 11.72
CA ALA A 242 -0.06 7.12 11.63
C ALA A 242 0.49 7.01 10.21
N SER A 243 1.66 6.42 10.09
CA SER A 243 2.29 6.11 8.82
C SER A 243 3.01 4.77 8.91
N VAL A 244 3.08 4.10 7.78
CA VAL A 244 3.74 2.81 7.60
C VAL A 244 4.95 3.00 6.69
N HIS A 245 6.10 2.51 7.14
CA HIS A 245 7.38 2.69 6.45
C HIS A 245 8.01 1.35 6.12
N VAL A 246 8.28 1.11 4.84
CA VAL A 246 9.01 -0.08 4.42
C VAL A 246 10.47 0.07 4.85
N VAL A 247 10.87 -0.69 5.88
CA VAL A 247 12.27 -0.69 6.38
C VAL A 247 13.12 -1.75 5.71
N HIS A 248 12.49 -2.78 5.14
CA HIS A 248 13.19 -3.80 4.37
C HIS A 248 12.24 -4.56 3.42
N THR A 249 12.74 -4.92 2.24
CA THR A 249 12.09 -5.88 1.35
C THR A 249 13.00 -7.05 1.06
N TYR A 250 12.44 -8.26 0.91
CA TYR A 250 13.24 -9.42 0.52
C TYR A 250 12.41 -10.49 -0.21
N GLN A 251 13.05 -11.16 -1.17
CA GLN A 251 12.47 -12.34 -1.81
C GLN A 251 12.62 -13.57 -0.90
N THR A 252 11.55 -14.33 -0.74
CA THR A 252 11.57 -15.57 0.05
C THR A 252 12.26 -16.71 -0.71
N ALA A 253 12.62 -17.77 0.00
CA ALA A 253 12.87 -19.06 -0.65
C ALA A 253 11.60 -19.56 -1.35
N ALA A 254 11.75 -20.50 -2.29
CA ALA A 254 10.61 -21.18 -2.89
C ALA A 254 9.79 -21.87 -1.79
N THR A 255 8.49 -21.60 -1.77
CA THR A 255 7.57 -22.08 -0.73
C THR A 255 7.24 -23.56 -0.90
N GLY A 256 7.32 -24.06 -2.14
CA GLY A 256 6.86 -25.40 -2.50
C GLY A 256 5.34 -25.56 -2.48
N VAL A 257 4.59 -24.46 -2.27
CA VAL A 257 3.12 -24.44 -2.29
C VAL A 257 2.68 -24.31 -3.75
N PRO A 258 2.10 -25.36 -4.38
CA PRO A 258 1.53 -25.24 -5.71
C PRO A 258 0.29 -24.33 -5.64
N ASN A 259 0.16 -23.39 -6.57
CA ASN A 259 -0.93 -22.39 -6.58
C ASN A 259 -1.07 -21.72 -5.21
N GLU A 260 -0.16 -20.77 -4.94
CA GLU A 260 -0.01 -20.12 -3.64
C GLU A 260 -1.37 -19.83 -2.96
N ASN A 261 -1.49 -20.24 -1.70
CA ASN A 261 -2.71 -20.08 -0.91
C ASN A 261 -2.45 -19.19 0.30
N VAL A 262 -3.22 -18.11 0.45
CA VAL A 262 -2.98 -17.09 1.49
C VAL A 262 -2.99 -17.65 2.91
N ASN A 263 -3.86 -18.62 3.22
CA ASN A 263 -4.01 -19.15 4.58
C ASN A 263 -2.83 -20.05 4.96
N THR A 264 -2.38 -20.87 4.01
CA THR A 264 -1.18 -21.70 4.19
C THR A 264 0.06 -20.81 4.32
N LEU A 265 0.19 -19.80 3.46
CA LEU A 265 1.30 -18.84 3.52
C LEU A 265 1.31 -18.04 4.82
N LEU A 266 0.14 -17.61 5.31
CA LEU A 266 0.01 -16.89 6.58
C LEU A 266 0.46 -17.76 7.74
N SER A 267 0.04 -19.04 7.77
CA SER A 267 0.48 -20.01 8.78
C SER A 267 2.00 -20.24 8.74
N MET A 268 2.59 -20.28 7.55
CA MET A 268 4.03 -20.48 7.38
C MET A 268 4.84 -19.24 7.79
N ILE A 269 4.45 -18.03 7.37
CA ILE A 269 5.23 -16.82 7.62
C ILE A 269 5.10 -16.32 9.07
N SER A 270 3.95 -16.53 9.71
CA SER A 270 3.72 -16.16 11.11
C SER A 270 4.39 -17.10 12.12
N ASN A 271 4.81 -18.30 11.70
CA ASN A 271 5.40 -19.31 12.58
C ASN A 271 6.95 -19.25 12.56
N PRO A 272 7.63 -18.73 13.59
CA PRO A 272 9.09 -18.62 13.61
C PRO A 272 9.82 -19.98 13.57
N ALA A 273 9.15 -21.10 13.86
CA ALA A 273 9.71 -22.44 13.72
C ALA A 273 9.62 -22.99 12.28
N ASN A 274 8.86 -22.34 11.40
CA ASN A 274 8.80 -22.73 9.99
C ASN A 274 10.10 -22.33 9.29
N THR A 275 10.88 -23.32 8.84
CA THR A 275 12.21 -23.11 8.24
C THR A 275 12.17 -22.56 6.81
N VAL A 276 10.99 -22.52 6.17
CA VAL A 276 10.82 -22.05 4.79
C VAL A 276 10.58 -20.54 4.75
N LEU A 277 9.61 -20.06 5.54
CA LEU A 277 9.21 -18.64 5.57
C LEU A 277 9.43 -18.00 6.94
N GLY A 278 8.83 -18.54 7.99
CA GLY A 278 8.69 -17.82 9.26
C GLY A 278 10.00 -17.60 10.02
N ALA A 279 10.98 -18.52 9.95
CA ALA A 279 12.30 -18.32 10.55
C ALA A 279 13.04 -17.13 9.92
N THR A 280 13.00 -17.02 8.59
CA THR A 280 13.59 -15.88 7.86
C THR A 280 12.81 -14.59 8.15
N ALA A 281 11.48 -14.65 8.16
CA ALA A 281 10.64 -13.49 8.49
C ALA A 281 10.93 -12.95 9.90
N ALA A 282 10.99 -13.82 10.90
CA ALA A 282 11.35 -13.44 12.26
C ALA A 282 12.75 -12.84 12.35
N ALA A 283 13.73 -13.41 11.64
CA ALA A 283 15.09 -12.88 11.58
C ALA A 283 15.15 -11.48 10.95
N ARG A 284 14.49 -11.27 9.80
CA ARG A 284 14.43 -9.98 9.12
C ARG A 284 13.68 -8.94 9.95
N ARG A 285 12.54 -9.31 10.53
CA ARG A 285 11.78 -8.46 11.45
C ARG A 285 12.65 -7.97 12.61
N ASN A 286 13.44 -8.85 13.23
CA ASN A 286 14.35 -8.47 14.30
C ASN A 286 15.55 -7.65 13.82
N GLN A 287 16.09 -7.97 12.63
CA GLN A 287 17.25 -7.27 12.06
C GLN A 287 16.94 -5.81 11.70
N TYR A 288 15.73 -5.55 11.20
CA TYR A 288 15.34 -4.23 10.69
C TYR A 288 14.34 -3.48 11.59
N GLY A 289 13.99 -4.05 12.75
CA GLY A 289 13.05 -3.44 13.69
C GLY A 289 11.62 -3.36 13.18
N GLY A 290 11.18 -4.33 12.36
CA GLY A 290 9.83 -4.33 11.79
C GLY A 290 8.74 -4.56 12.84
N ASP A 291 7.84 -3.61 13.00
CA ASP A 291 6.61 -3.78 13.76
C ASP A 291 5.70 -4.79 13.09
N LEU A 292 5.54 -4.70 11.76
CA LEU A 292 4.71 -5.59 10.95
C LEU A 292 5.54 -6.38 9.93
N VAL A 293 4.96 -7.49 9.46
CA VAL A 293 5.48 -8.28 8.33
C VAL A 293 4.34 -8.56 7.35
N ALA A 294 4.49 -8.10 6.11
CA ALA A 294 3.59 -8.45 5.01
C ALA A 294 4.28 -9.40 4.03
N LEU A 295 3.52 -10.32 3.43
CA LEU A 295 3.96 -11.17 2.33
C LEU A 295 3.13 -10.89 1.08
N LEU A 296 3.77 -10.52 -0.02
CA LEU A 296 3.11 -10.49 -1.32
C LEU A 296 3.29 -11.83 -2.04
N ALA A 297 2.19 -12.39 -2.52
CA ALA A 297 2.12 -13.71 -3.15
C ALA A 297 1.41 -13.65 -4.51
N ALA A 298 1.75 -14.58 -5.40
CA ALA A 298 1.14 -14.75 -6.71
C ALA A 298 -0.14 -15.59 -6.60
N VAL A 299 -1.05 -15.19 -5.71
CA VAL A 299 -2.38 -15.77 -5.60
C VAL A 299 -3.28 -15.06 -6.62
N PRO A 300 -3.97 -15.80 -7.51
CA PRO A 300 -5.00 -15.19 -8.36
C PRO A 300 -6.03 -14.50 -7.47
N PHE A 301 -6.27 -13.22 -7.72
CA PHE A 301 -7.05 -12.39 -6.79
C PHE A 301 -8.55 -12.74 -6.79
N GLU A 302 -9.00 -13.45 -7.84
CA GLU A 302 -10.29 -14.11 -7.96
C GLU A 302 -10.44 -15.27 -6.97
N ASP A 303 -9.35 -15.96 -6.63
CA ASP A 303 -9.35 -17.05 -5.65
C ASP A 303 -9.30 -16.52 -4.23
N SER A 304 -8.39 -15.59 -3.95
CA SER A 304 -8.30 -14.92 -2.67
C SER A 304 -7.46 -13.67 -2.79
N SER A 305 -7.89 -12.66 -2.04
CA SER A 305 -7.36 -11.32 -2.13
C SER A 305 -6.33 -11.04 -1.01
N GLY A 306 -6.42 -11.79 0.09
CA GLY A 306 -5.44 -11.80 1.18
C GLY A 306 -5.88 -12.59 2.42
N ALA A 307 -4.99 -12.66 3.40
CA ALA A 307 -5.28 -13.16 4.74
C ALA A 307 -4.37 -12.48 5.76
N ALA A 308 -4.90 -12.19 6.94
CA ALA A 308 -4.15 -11.51 7.99
C ALA A 308 -4.45 -12.03 9.39
N SER A 309 -3.50 -11.77 10.29
CA SER A 309 -3.74 -11.94 11.73
C SER A 309 -4.61 -10.79 12.25
N LEU A 310 -5.65 -11.14 13.01
CA LEU A 310 -6.60 -10.18 13.60
C LEU A 310 -6.55 -10.23 15.13
N PRO A 311 -5.82 -9.31 15.79
CA PRO A 311 -5.93 -9.10 17.22
C PRO A 311 -7.34 -8.61 17.60
N ASP A 312 -8.08 -9.38 18.41
CA ASP A 312 -9.45 -9.07 18.86
C ASP A 312 -9.53 -9.26 20.39
N PRO A 313 -9.88 -8.23 21.21
CA PRO A 313 -10.54 -6.96 20.86
C PRO A 313 -9.64 -5.89 20.23
N GLY A 314 -8.34 -6.14 20.12
CA GLY A 314 -7.37 -5.23 19.55
C GLY A 314 -5.95 -5.67 19.89
N PRO A 315 -4.94 -5.07 19.25
CA PRO A 315 -3.54 -5.31 19.56
C PRO A 315 -3.19 -4.81 20.96
N THR A 316 -2.25 -5.49 21.61
CA THR A 316 -1.63 -5.09 22.87
C THR A 316 -0.12 -5.28 22.76
N ALA A 317 0.65 -4.77 23.72
CA ALA A 317 2.10 -4.95 23.75
C ALA A 317 2.58 -6.43 23.69
N THR A 318 1.70 -7.40 23.91
CA THR A 318 2.00 -8.84 23.89
C THR A 318 1.45 -9.58 22.67
N THR A 319 0.77 -8.88 21.74
CA THR A 319 0.23 -9.50 20.52
C THR A 319 1.14 -9.32 19.31
N ASP A 320 2.45 -9.10 19.51
CA ASP A 320 3.41 -8.92 18.42
C ASP A 320 3.51 -10.17 17.51
N SER A 321 3.11 -11.34 18.01
CA SER A 321 2.96 -12.59 17.24
C SER A 321 1.85 -12.54 16.17
N ALA A 322 0.97 -11.55 16.23
CA ALA A 322 -0.14 -11.32 15.31
C ALA A 322 0.12 -10.19 14.31
N ALA A 323 1.39 -9.88 14.04
CA ALA A 323 1.80 -8.77 13.20
C ALA A 323 2.01 -9.15 11.72
N PHE A 324 1.27 -10.16 11.24
CA PHE A 324 1.51 -10.78 9.94
C PHE A 324 0.30 -10.67 9.02
N SER A 325 0.56 -10.43 7.74
CA SER A 325 -0.42 -10.42 6.65
C SER A 325 0.16 -11.05 5.38
N VAL A 326 -0.72 -11.56 4.52
CA VAL A 326 -0.43 -12.06 3.18
C VAL A 326 -1.41 -11.41 2.22
N THR A 327 -0.92 -10.87 1.10
CA THR A 327 -1.76 -10.18 0.12
C THR A 327 -1.45 -10.70 -1.28
N SER A 328 -2.49 -10.91 -2.09
CA SER A 328 -2.30 -11.16 -3.53
C SER A 328 -1.63 -9.94 -4.19
N ILE A 329 -0.58 -10.17 -4.99
CA ILE A 329 0.12 -9.08 -5.67
C ILE A 329 -0.81 -8.30 -6.63
N GLY A 330 -1.78 -8.97 -7.25
CA GLY A 330 -2.75 -8.36 -8.16
C GLY A 330 -3.80 -7.53 -7.43
N SER A 331 -4.26 -7.98 -6.26
CA SER A 331 -5.28 -7.27 -5.46
C SER A 331 -4.78 -5.94 -4.90
N VAL A 332 -3.46 -5.74 -4.79
CA VAL A 332 -2.85 -4.46 -4.39
C VAL A 332 -3.33 -3.29 -5.25
N THR A 333 -3.43 -3.46 -6.58
CA THR A 333 -3.93 -2.39 -7.47
C THR A 333 -5.40 -2.52 -7.83
N ALA A 334 -5.97 -3.73 -7.79
CA ALA A 334 -7.38 -3.93 -8.13
C ALA A 334 -8.32 -3.37 -7.05
N TRP A 335 -7.97 -3.58 -5.77
CA TRP A 335 -8.86 -3.28 -4.64
C TRP A 335 -8.19 -2.63 -3.43
N GLU A 336 -6.90 -2.26 -3.53
CA GLU A 336 -6.12 -1.69 -2.42
C GLU A 336 -5.91 -2.64 -1.23
N ASN A 337 -5.83 -3.95 -1.51
CA ASN A 337 -5.92 -4.95 -0.45
C ASN A 337 -4.71 -5.05 0.48
N LEU A 338 -3.57 -4.45 0.13
CA LEU A 338 -2.49 -4.35 1.12
C LEU A 338 -2.96 -3.52 2.34
N ALA A 339 -3.73 -2.45 2.10
CA ALA A 339 -4.31 -1.65 3.18
C ALA A 339 -5.42 -2.40 3.92
N HIS A 340 -6.18 -3.26 3.23
CA HIS A 340 -7.17 -4.16 3.84
C HIS A 340 -6.50 -5.13 4.83
N GLU A 341 -5.50 -5.89 4.36
CA GLU A 341 -4.84 -6.91 5.17
C GLU A 341 -4.08 -6.32 6.35
N ILE A 342 -3.40 -5.19 6.15
CA ILE A 342 -2.75 -4.49 7.26
C ILE A 342 -3.80 -3.90 8.23
N GLY A 343 -4.97 -3.47 7.73
CA GLY A 343 -6.10 -3.04 8.55
C GLY A 343 -6.52 -4.08 9.60
N HIS A 344 -6.48 -5.37 9.27
CA HIS A 344 -6.70 -6.43 10.25
C HIS A 344 -5.67 -6.45 11.37
N ASN A 345 -4.40 -6.13 11.11
CA ASN A 345 -3.39 -6.02 12.15
C ASN A 345 -3.68 -4.87 13.13
N PHE A 346 -4.38 -3.81 12.69
CA PHE A 346 -4.92 -2.75 13.56
C PHE A 346 -6.14 -3.20 14.38
N GLY A 347 -6.70 -4.38 14.16
CA GLY A 347 -7.94 -4.84 14.83
C GLY A 347 -9.23 -4.52 14.07
N MET A 348 -9.14 -4.14 12.80
CA MET A 348 -10.30 -3.86 11.96
C MET A 348 -10.94 -5.15 11.46
N LYS A 349 -12.27 -5.19 11.41
CA LYS A 349 -13.07 -6.29 10.86
C LYS A 349 -13.71 -5.87 9.55
N HIS A 350 -14.16 -6.88 8.81
CA HIS A 350 -14.97 -6.67 7.62
C HIS A 350 -16.24 -5.87 7.93
N ASP A 351 -17.00 -5.49 6.90
CA ASP A 351 -18.37 -5.03 7.12
C ASP A 351 -19.22 -6.09 7.85
N ARG A 352 -20.28 -5.64 8.51
CA ARG A 352 -21.10 -6.51 9.36
C ARG A 352 -21.77 -7.65 8.60
N ALA A 353 -22.22 -7.42 7.36
CA ALA A 353 -22.90 -8.45 6.58
C ALA A 353 -21.93 -9.58 6.24
N THR A 354 -20.72 -9.22 5.83
CA THR A 354 -19.63 -10.17 5.55
C THR A 354 -19.19 -10.93 6.80
N VAL A 355 -19.03 -10.25 7.94
CA VAL A 355 -18.69 -10.95 9.21
C VAL A 355 -19.74 -12.02 9.54
N ILE A 356 -21.03 -11.72 9.36
CA ILE A 356 -22.12 -12.67 9.62
C ILE A 356 -22.11 -13.81 8.60
N SER A 357 -21.92 -13.53 7.31
CA SER A 357 -21.89 -14.57 6.27
C SER A 357 -20.70 -15.52 6.43
N GLN A 358 -19.60 -15.05 7.04
CA GLN A 358 -18.43 -15.85 7.39
C GLN A 358 -18.58 -16.59 8.73
N GLY A 359 -19.77 -16.58 9.36
CA GLY A 359 -20.05 -17.29 10.61
C GLY A 359 -19.57 -16.56 11.87
N GLY A 360 -19.16 -15.31 11.74
CA GLY A 360 -18.82 -14.43 12.86
C GLY A 360 -20.04 -13.81 13.53
N ALA A 361 -19.79 -13.04 14.60
CA ALA A 361 -20.80 -12.27 15.29
C ALA A 361 -20.45 -10.79 15.27
N THR A 362 -21.47 -9.93 15.34
CA THR A 362 -21.30 -8.47 15.43
C THR A 362 -21.94 -7.93 16.72
N PRO A 363 -21.32 -8.14 17.90
CA PRO A 363 -21.94 -7.79 19.18
C PRO A 363 -22.29 -6.30 19.30
N ALA A 364 -23.35 -5.99 20.04
CA ALA A 364 -23.68 -4.61 20.38
C ALA A 364 -22.50 -3.94 21.11
N GLY A 365 -22.27 -2.65 20.83
CA GLY A 365 -21.17 -1.87 21.41
C GLY A 365 -19.81 -2.03 20.71
N THR A 366 -19.69 -2.90 19.71
CA THR A 366 -18.49 -2.96 18.85
C THR A 366 -18.65 -2.06 17.62
N PHE A 367 -17.57 -1.45 17.14
CA PHE A 367 -17.61 -0.47 16.03
C PHE A 367 -16.55 -0.70 14.94
N ASN A 368 -15.71 -1.71 15.07
CA ASN A 368 -14.56 -1.95 14.20
C ASN A 368 -14.88 -2.58 12.84
N TYR A 369 -15.96 -2.17 12.16
CA TYR A 369 -16.45 -2.80 10.94
C TYR A 369 -16.39 -1.88 9.71
N GLY A 370 -16.21 -2.49 8.54
CA GLY A 370 -16.32 -1.83 7.24
C GLY A 370 -17.71 -1.26 6.95
N TRP A 371 -17.82 -0.50 5.85
CA TRP A 371 -19.03 0.23 5.48
C TRP A 371 -19.29 0.17 3.98
N VAL A 372 -20.57 0.02 3.62
CA VAL A 372 -21.09 0.22 2.27
C VAL A 372 -21.90 1.52 2.28
N THR A 373 -21.69 2.39 1.31
CA THR A 373 -22.37 3.69 1.27
C THR A 373 -23.90 3.53 1.15
N PRO A 374 -24.70 4.51 1.64
CA PRO A 374 -26.16 4.40 1.60
C PRO A 374 -26.76 4.17 0.21
N ASN A 375 -26.14 4.72 -0.84
CA ASN A 375 -26.56 4.49 -2.23
C ASN A 375 -26.10 3.13 -2.82
N GLY A 376 -25.30 2.35 -2.08
CA GLY A 376 -24.80 1.04 -2.49
C GLY A 376 -23.79 1.07 -3.64
N GLN A 377 -23.23 2.22 -4.00
CA GLN A 377 -22.31 2.37 -5.14
C GLN A 377 -20.83 2.30 -4.74
N HIS A 378 -20.54 2.49 -3.45
CA HIS A 378 -19.18 2.48 -2.93
C HIS A 378 -19.07 1.67 -1.64
N ARG A 379 -17.87 1.21 -1.35
CA ARG A 379 -17.51 0.51 -0.11
C ARG A 379 -16.16 0.99 0.42
N THR A 380 -15.99 0.99 1.73
CA THR A 380 -14.70 1.30 2.37
C THR A 380 -13.75 0.11 2.28
N LEU A 381 -12.47 0.33 2.57
CA LEU A 381 -11.40 -0.66 2.44
C LEU A 381 -11.75 -2.02 3.06
N MET A 382 -12.35 -2.03 4.25
CA MET A 382 -12.67 -3.26 4.98
C MET A 382 -14.01 -3.91 4.58
N ALA A 383 -14.84 -3.25 3.79
CA ALA A 383 -16.12 -3.82 3.34
C ALA A 383 -15.92 -4.67 2.08
N TYR A 384 -16.68 -5.75 1.93
CA TYR A 384 -16.62 -6.60 0.72
C TYR A 384 -17.61 -6.13 -0.32
N SER A 385 -17.30 -6.38 -1.59
CA SER A 385 -18.24 -6.10 -2.69
C SER A 385 -19.51 -6.96 -2.61
N THR A 386 -19.45 -8.13 -1.99
CA THR A 386 -20.61 -9.02 -1.77
C THR A 386 -21.62 -8.44 -0.77
N ALA A 387 -21.22 -7.50 0.07
CA ALA A 387 -22.11 -6.77 0.97
C ALA A 387 -22.89 -5.64 0.26
N CYS A 388 -22.50 -5.30 -0.96
CA CYS A 388 -23.17 -4.26 -1.73
C CYS A 388 -24.47 -4.80 -2.37
N PRO A 389 -25.54 -3.99 -2.43
CA PRO A 389 -26.79 -4.39 -3.08
C PRO A 389 -26.67 -4.51 -4.61
N GLN A 390 -25.61 -3.94 -5.17
CA GLN A 390 -25.24 -3.97 -6.59
C GLN A 390 -23.72 -3.87 -6.69
N ALA A 391 -23.16 -4.04 -7.89
CA ALA A 391 -21.73 -3.80 -8.11
C ALA A 391 -21.33 -2.41 -7.58
N CYS A 392 -20.29 -2.37 -6.75
CA CYS A 392 -19.84 -1.17 -6.06
C CYS A 392 -18.32 -1.08 -6.10
N ASN A 393 -17.79 0.15 -6.11
CA ASN A 393 -16.34 0.37 -6.16
C ASN A 393 -15.76 0.58 -4.76
N VAL A 394 -14.53 0.12 -4.54
CA VAL A 394 -13.80 0.44 -3.31
C VAL A 394 -13.37 1.90 -3.31
N VAL A 395 -13.45 2.53 -2.15
CA VAL A 395 -12.87 3.85 -1.86
C VAL A 395 -11.66 3.63 -0.97
N ASN A 396 -10.54 4.28 -1.27
CA ASN A 396 -9.32 4.20 -0.47
C ASN A 396 -9.47 5.01 0.85
N SER A 397 -10.32 4.50 1.73
CA SER A 397 -10.70 5.06 3.03
C SER A 397 -11.28 3.93 3.90
N TYR A 398 -10.91 3.92 5.17
CA TYR A 398 -11.52 3.14 6.23
C TYR A 398 -12.86 3.74 6.65
N SER A 399 -13.74 2.93 7.23
CA SER A 399 -15.04 3.46 7.67
C SER A 399 -14.89 4.53 8.76
N THR A 400 -15.62 5.64 8.59
CA THR A 400 -15.61 6.78 9.51
C THR A 400 -16.87 7.65 9.32
N PRO A 401 -17.50 8.16 10.40
CA PRO A 401 -18.59 9.13 10.30
C PRO A 401 -18.15 10.53 9.86
N ASP A 402 -16.84 10.82 9.92
CA ASP A 402 -16.33 12.19 9.77
C ASP A 402 -16.07 12.58 8.32
N ARG A 403 -16.33 11.68 7.37
CA ARG A 403 -16.04 11.86 5.94
C ARG A 403 -17.17 11.44 5.04
N THR A 404 -17.18 12.07 3.86
CA THR A 404 -18.04 11.72 2.75
C THR A 404 -17.23 11.42 1.48
N TRP A 405 -17.86 10.69 0.57
CA TRP A 405 -17.43 10.42 -0.80
C TRP A 405 -18.64 10.58 -1.73
N ASN A 406 -18.57 11.49 -2.69
CA ASN A 406 -19.69 11.96 -3.52
C ASN A 406 -20.94 12.31 -2.68
N GLY A 407 -20.71 12.98 -1.54
CA GLY A 407 -21.76 13.33 -0.58
C GLY A 407 -22.34 12.14 0.22
N GLN A 408 -21.85 10.92 0.03
CA GLN A 408 -22.24 9.74 0.81
C GLN A 408 -21.33 9.59 2.02
N ILE A 409 -21.90 9.39 3.22
CA ILE A 409 -21.12 9.13 4.42
C ILE A 409 -20.36 7.79 4.33
N LEU A 410 -19.13 7.76 4.85
CA LEU A 410 -18.25 6.59 4.81
C LEU A 410 -18.29 5.73 6.08
N GLY A 411 -19.23 5.96 6.98
CA GLY A 411 -19.35 5.20 8.21
C GLY A 411 -20.36 5.80 9.18
N ASN A 412 -20.44 5.22 10.36
CA ASN A 412 -21.23 5.75 11.46
C ASN A 412 -20.61 5.35 12.80
N ALA A 413 -21.22 5.71 13.92
CA ALA A 413 -20.71 5.40 15.25
C ALA A 413 -20.52 3.88 15.51
N GLN A 414 -21.23 3.02 14.78
CA GLN A 414 -21.15 1.56 14.89
C GLN A 414 -20.28 0.91 13.81
N ASN A 415 -19.76 1.67 12.85
CA ASN A 415 -18.91 1.19 11.76
C ASN A 415 -17.86 2.28 11.49
N ASN A 416 -16.79 2.24 12.29
CA ASN A 416 -15.74 3.23 12.35
C ASN A 416 -14.37 2.55 12.52
N ASN A 417 -13.85 1.96 11.44
CA ASN A 417 -12.52 1.38 11.41
C ASN A 417 -11.43 2.43 11.71
N ALA A 418 -11.59 3.67 11.26
CA ALA A 418 -10.61 4.73 11.50
C ALA A 418 -10.36 4.98 13.00
N ALA A 419 -11.42 4.98 13.82
CA ALA A 419 -11.30 5.12 15.27
C ALA A 419 -10.52 3.95 15.91
N VAL A 420 -10.63 2.74 15.37
CA VAL A 420 -9.87 1.57 15.83
C VAL A 420 -8.40 1.71 15.44
N ALA A 421 -8.13 2.17 14.23
CA ALA A 421 -6.79 2.48 13.77
C ALA A 421 -6.11 3.46 14.71
N LEU A 422 -6.79 4.56 15.03
CA LEU A 422 -6.32 5.61 15.94
C LEU A 422 -6.01 5.06 17.34
N GLN A 423 -6.86 4.18 17.88
CA GLN A 423 -6.65 3.57 19.20
C GLN A 423 -5.42 2.66 19.24
N ASN A 424 -5.09 2.04 18.10
CA ASN A 424 -4.14 0.92 18.04
C ASN A 424 -2.81 1.26 17.37
N ALA A 425 -2.71 2.40 16.68
CA ALA A 425 -1.52 2.78 15.91
C ALA A 425 -0.23 2.80 16.76
N ASP A 426 -0.25 3.43 17.94
CA ASP A 426 0.91 3.48 18.83
C ASP A 426 1.26 2.11 19.43
N THR A 427 0.26 1.24 19.59
CA THR A 427 0.54 -0.15 20.02
C THR A 427 1.29 -0.91 18.95
N LEU A 428 0.90 -0.77 17.67
CA LEU A 428 1.59 -1.38 16.54
C LEU A 428 3.01 -0.83 16.40
N ALA A 429 3.19 0.50 16.41
CA ALA A 429 4.49 1.16 16.36
C ALA A 429 5.41 0.83 17.57
N GLY A 430 4.86 0.20 18.60
CA GLY A 430 5.57 -0.24 19.80
C GLY A 430 5.97 -1.72 19.81
N TYR A 431 5.69 -2.49 18.75
CA TYR A 431 6.04 -3.92 18.69
C TYR A 431 7.55 -4.16 18.62
N ARG A 432 8.28 -3.26 17.96
CA ARG A 432 9.75 -3.25 17.90
C ARG A 432 10.25 -1.82 18.08
N ALA A 433 11.47 -1.68 18.61
CA ALA A 433 12.12 -0.39 18.60
C ALA A 433 12.55 -0.07 17.17
N SER A 434 12.13 1.09 16.65
CA SER A 434 12.55 1.54 15.33
C SER A 434 14.07 1.66 15.27
N LEU A 435 14.65 1.18 14.17
CA LEU A 435 16.08 1.32 13.87
C LEU A 435 16.35 2.45 12.87
N VAL A 436 15.31 3.13 12.40
CA VAL A 436 15.41 4.24 11.45
C VAL A 436 15.61 5.55 12.23
N THR A 437 16.71 6.25 11.96
CA THR A 437 17.16 7.40 12.77
C THR A 437 17.14 8.74 12.03
N ASN A 438 16.91 8.73 10.73
CA ASN A 438 17.06 9.89 9.85
C ASN A 438 15.73 10.52 9.39
N ARG A 439 14.58 10.11 9.96
CA ARG A 439 13.28 10.68 9.59
C ARG A 439 13.09 12.10 10.13
N ARG A 440 12.21 12.86 9.48
CA ARG A 440 11.88 14.26 9.77
C ARG A 440 10.50 14.39 10.40
N SER A 441 10.38 15.21 11.42
CA SER A 441 9.08 15.56 12.02
C SER A 441 8.49 16.80 11.36
N LEU A 442 7.16 16.86 11.28
CA LEU A 442 6.41 18.06 10.89
C LEU A 442 5.54 18.49 12.07
N THR A 443 5.72 19.73 12.53
CA THR A 443 4.85 20.35 13.54
C THR A 443 3.83 21.23 12.83
N LEU A 444 2.56 20.91 13.02
CA LEU A 444 1.40 21.62 12.51
C LEU A 444 0.86 22.56 13.59
N LEU A 445 0.77 23.85 13.24
CA LEU A 445 0.21 24.92 14.06
C LEU A 445 -0.93 25.60 13.30
N HIS A 446 -1.80 26.26 14.06
CA HIS A 446 -2.80 27.18 13.52
C HIS A 446 -3.00 28.33 14.50
N ASP A 447 -3.25 29.51 13.97
CA ASP A 447 -3.49 30.73 14.74
C ASP A 447 -4.60 31.56 14.08
N PRO A 448 -5.59 32.08 14.85
CA PRO A 448 -5.87 31.81 16.26
C PRO A 448 -6.24 30.36 16.59
N VAL A 449 -6.06 29.95 17.85
CA VAL A 449 -6.53 28.65 18.34
C VAL A 449 -8.05 28.52 18.09
N GLY A 450 -8.46 27.42 17.47
CA GLY A 450 -9.87 27.18 17.12
C GLY A 450 -10.36 27.89 15.86
N ALA A 451 -9.51 28.64 15.16
CA ALA A 451 -9.85 29.28 13.89
C ALA A 451 -9.87 28.31 12.70
N GLY A 452 -9.24 27.14 12.84
CA GLY A 452 -9.20 26.12 11.80
C GLY A 452 -8.32 24.94 12.19
N THR A 453 -8.01 24.11 11.21
CA THR A 453 -7.11 22.96 11.34
C THR A 453 -6.14 22.89 10.16
N VAL A 454 -5.07 22.13 10.31
CA VAL A 454 -4.13 21.80 9.22
C VAL A 454 -4.21 20.30 8.97
N ARG A 455 -4.44 19.92 7.72
CA ARG A 455 -4.40 18.53 7.25
C ARG A 455 -3.13 18.29 6.43
N VAL A 456 -2.69 17.05 6.39
CA VAL A 456 -1.57 16.59 5.56
C VAL A 456 -2.06 15.56 4.56
N SER A 457 -1.43 15.49 3.38
CA SER A 457 -1.70 14.45 2.39
C SER A 457 -1.32 13.06 2.89
N GLU A 458 -0.23 12.96 3.65
CA GLU A 458 0.23 11.78 4.37
C GLU A 458 0.89 12.20 5.69
N TYR A 459 0.68 11.43 6.76
CA TYR A 459 1.38 11.68 8.03
C TYR A 459 2.83 11.21 7.97
N GLY A 460 3.68 11.89 8.73
CA GLY A 460 5.07 11.50 8.93
C GLY A 460 5.22 10.42 10.00
N PRO A 461 6.44 10.23 10.54
CA PRO A 461 7.65 10.98 10.21
C PRO A 461 8.11 10.74 8.76
N TYR A 462 8.82 11.68 8.15
CA TYR A 462 9.09 11.66 6.71
C TYR A 462 10.54 11.32 6.38
N ASP A 463 10.77 10.60 5.28
CA ASP A 463 12.13 10.44 4.77
C ASP A 463 12.66 11.78 4.24
N PRO A 464 13.98 12.04 4.33
CA PRO A 464 14.57 13.27 3.80
C PRO A 464 14.20 13.52 2.34
N GLY A 465 13.76 14.75 2.03
CA GLY A 465 13.38 15.14 0.66
C GLY A 465 11.94 14.80 0.28
N THR A 466 11.18 14.13 1.16
CA THR A 466 9.75 13.91 0.95
C THR A 466 9.02 15.23 0.78
N GLN A 467 8.14 15.31 -0.21
CA GLN A 467 7.22 16.42 -0.40
C GLN A 467 5.83 16.04 0.07
N VAL A 468 5.30 16.84 1.00
CA VAL A 468 3.97 16.66 1.58
C VAL A 468 3.15 17.92 1.31
N THR A 469 1.91 17.75 0.88
CA THR A 469 0.97 18.87 0.75
C THR A 469 0.22 19.02 2.07
N VAL A 470 0.28 20.23 2.62
CA VAL A 470 -0.56 20.65 3.75
C VAL A 470 -1.76 21.45 3.24
N THR A 471 -2.88 21.30 3.93
CA THR A 471 -4.12 22.02 3.63
C THR A 471 -4.65 22.70 4.88
N ALA A 472 -4.85 24.02 4.83
CA ALA A 472 -5.55 24.78 5.86
C ALA A 472 -7.07 24.62 5.67
N VAL A 473 -7.76 24.25 6.74
CA VAL A 473 -9.22 24.10 6.78
C VAL A 473 -9.78 25.08 7.81
N PRO A 474 -10.31 26.23 7.39
CA PRO A 474 -10.92 27.21 8.30
C PRO A 474 -12.17 26.63 8.98
N ASN A 475 -12.35 26.97 10.25
CA ASN A 475 -13.61 26.76 10.94
C ASN A 475 -14.63 27.85 10.55
N PRO A 476 -15.95 27.61 10.73
CA PRO A 476 -16.97 28.61 10.44
C PRO A 476 -16.67 29.97 11.10
N GLY A 477 -16.78 31.05 10.32
CA GLY A 477 -16.48 32.42 10.77
C GLY A 477 -15.05 32.88 10.53
N PHE A 478 -14.16 32.00 10.07
CA PHE A 478 -12.78 32.31 9.71
C PHE A 478 -12.48 32.01 8.24
N GLN A 479 -11.49 32.69 7.69
CA GLN A 479 -10.89 32.39 6.40
C GLN A 479 -9.38 32.24 6.55
N PHE A 480 -8.78 31.44 5.68
CA PHE A 480 -7.32 31.32 5.61
C PHE A 480 -6.70 32.61 5.07
N ASP A 481 -5.62 33.05 5.71
CA ASP A 481 -4.91 34.28 5.36
C ASP A 481 -3.55 33.97 4.70
N ALA A 482 -2.66 33.31 5.46
CA ALA A 482 -1.30 33.01 5.01
C ALA A 482 -0.72 31.77 5.71
N TRP A 483 0.36 31.25 5.15
CA TRP A 483 1.21 30.24 5.79
C TRP A 483 2.40 30.93 6.45
N ALA A 484 2.84 30.42 7.60
CA ALA A 484 4.19 30.68 8.10
C ALA A 484 4.96 29.37 8.21
N VAL A 485 6.15 29.32 7.61
CA VAL A 485 7.03 28.14 7.60
C VAL A 485 8.28 28.46 8.39
N ASP A 486 8.56 27.66 9.41
CA ASP A 486 9.70 27.82 10.33
C ASP A 486 9.81 29.24 10.91
N GLY A 487 8.66 29.85 11.20
CA GLY A 487 8.55 31.20 11.76
C GLY A 487 8.60 32.34 10.73
N ILE A 488 8.70 32.02 9.43
CA ILE A 488 8.71 32.99 8.35
C ILE A 488 7.34 32.98 7.67
N GLU A 489 6.59 34.06 7.80
CA GLU A 489 5.34 34.26 7.07
C GLU A 489 5.59 34.36 5.56
N LEU A 490 4.76 33.67 4.79
CA LEU A 490 4.85 33.57 3.35
C LEU A 490 3.78 34.42 2.68
N GLU A 491 4.12 35.00 1.53
CA GLU A 491 3.15 35.75 0.74
C GLU A 491 2.14 34.82 0.05
N GLY A 492 0.86 35.20 0.13
CA GLY A 492 -0.24 34.58 -0.59
C GLY A 492 -1.15 33.70 0.25
N ASN A 493 -2.38 33.55 -0.22
CA ASN A 493 -3.50 32.95 0.51
C ASN A 493 -3.95 31.60 -0.09
N ASN A 494 -3.03 30.84 -0.70
CA ASN A 494 -3.38 29.50 -1.18
C ASN A 494 -3.49 28.55 0.02
N PRO A 495 -4.66 27.97 0.32
CA PRO A 495 -4.82 27.08 1.46
C PRO A 495 -4.10 25.74 1.28
N ASN A 496 -3.55 25.43 0.10
CA ASN A 496 -2.72 24.26 -0.14
C ASN A 496 -1.26 24.67 -0.34
N TYR A 497 -0.36 24.05 0.41
CA TYR A 497 1.07 24.33 0.36
C TYR A 497 1.90 23.04 0.32
N GLN A 498 2.79 22.94 -0.66
CA GLN A 498 3.73 21.85 -0.82
C GLN A 498 5.00 22.16 -0.03
N LEU A 499 5.30 21.33 0.96
CA LEU A 499 6.44 21.46 1.87
C LEU A 499 7.44 20.32 1.63
N THR A 500 8.74 20.64 1.68
CA THR A 500 9.82 19.65 1.53
C THR A 500 10.44 19.30 2.88
N MET A 501 10.42 18.01 3.23
CA MET A 501 10.91 17.51 4.51
C MET A 501 12.41 17.23 4.49
N ASN A 502 13.24 18.26 4.34
CA ASN A 502 14.71 18.15 4.37
C ASN A 502 15.30 18.21 5.79
N ALA A 503 14.55 18.79 6.72
CA ALA A 503 14.84 18.87 8.15
C ALA A 503 13.52 18.70 8.93
N ASN A 504 13.56 18.73 10.25
CA ASN A 504 12.33 18.91 11.02
C ASN A 504 11.76 20.28 10.69
N ARG A 505 10.45 20.36 10.39
CA ARG A 505 9.78 21.57 9.94
C ARG A 505 8.63 21.94 10.87
N THR A 506 8.34 23.23 10.94
CA THR A 506 7.13 23.76 11.56
C THR A 506 6.35 24.55 10.52
N ILE A 507 5.05 24.32 10.44
CA ILE A 507 4.15 25.07 9.56
C ILE A 507 2.93 25.57 10.34
N ASN A 508 2.61 26.85 10.18
CA ASN A 508 1.51 27.51 10.86
C ASN A 508 0.50 28.05 9.85
N ALA A 509 -0.76 27.62 9.94
CA ALA A 509 -1.85 28.22 9.19
C ALA A 509 -2.39 29.44 9.93
N LEU A 510 -2.29 30.62 9.31
CA LEU A 510 -2.85 31.86 9.84
C LEU A 510 -4.27 32.03 9.28
N PHE A 511 -5.21 32.34 10.17
CA PHE A 511 -6.60 32.57 9.85
C PHE A 511 -7.06 33.93 10.37
N VAL A 512 -7.99 34.56 9.65
CA VAL A 512 -8.61 35.82 10.06
C VAL A 512 -10.13 35.69 10.09
N PRO A 513 -10.85 36.42 10.96
CA PRO A 513 -12.30 36.44 10.94
C PRO A 513 -12.84 36.91 9.59
N ILE A 514 -13.90 36.28 9.11
CA ILE A 514 -14.63 36.76 7.92
C ILE A 514 -15.37 38.04 8.34
N PRO A 515 -15.19 39.18 7.63
CA PRO A 515 -15.95 40.40 7.93
C PRO A 515 -17.46 40.15 7.89
N GLN A 516 -18.16 40.52 8.95
CA GLN A 516 -19.63 40.54 8.94
C GLN A 516 -20.10 41.72 8.07
N PRO A 517 -21.12 41.53 7.21
CA PRO A 517 -21.61 42.57 6.31
C PRO A 517 -22.25 43.77 7.04
#